data_AF-A0ABD3P5Y4-F1
#
_entry.id   AF-A0ABD3P5Y4-F1
#
_cell.length_a   1.000
_cell.length_b   1.000
_cell.length_c   1.000
_cell.angle_alpha   90.00
_cell.angle_beta   90.00
_cell.angle_gamma   90.00
#
_symmetry.space_group_name_H-M   'P 1'
#
loop_
_entity.id
_entity.type
_entity.pdbx_description
1 polymer ?
#
loop_
_entity_poly.entity_id
_entity_poly.type
_entity_poly.pdbx_seq_one_letter_code
_entity_poly.pdbx_strand_id
1 'polypeptide(L)'
;MLAEVKNKRVTMIKHTVGNVKTPAYALPNSDFVYGIESKLDIEGAGDVVQSWAQSEPSKPPCSMQSFPATNRQALKNGCLTSKSQREYGKKFPVMKQNPKQTNKCFVNDSNPLSTLAGKQVHSSSDDNPHSFGIQSKKDDVSMTVLLRSISSELKGEIDYPDLSGKKRKGRLPPAKSTKSSRLVQQCREPSSSDEVAARLSVDEFKMKRFLNVKSKVRAYRESNR
;
A
#
# COMPACT_ATOMS: atom_id res chain seq x y z
N MET A 1 11.49 59.54 -46.73
CA MET A 1 10.09 59.50 -46.27
C MET A 1 10.06 58.85 -44.91
N LEU A 2 9.85 59.61 -43.83
CA LEU A 2 9.68 59.05 -42.48
C LEU A 2 8.19 58.78 -42.28
N ALA A 3 7.85 57.52 -42.03
CA ALA A 3 6.47 57.11 -41.82
C ALA A 3 5.95 57.68 -40.49
N GLU A 4 4.93 58.52 -40.57
CA GLU A 4 4.22 59.07 -39.42
C GLU A 4 3.40 57.95 -38.76
N VAL A 5 3.87 57.47 -37.61
CA VAL A 5 3.18 56.45 -36.82
C VAL A 5 1.98 57.13 -36.13
N LYS A 6 0.78 56.96 -36.69
CA LYS A 6 -0.48 57.40 -36.08
C LYS A 6 -0.71 56.68 -34.75
N ASN A 7 -0.43 57.38 -33.64
CA ASN A 7 -0.77 56.95 -32.28
C ASN A 7 -2.30 56.94 -32.10
N LYS A 8 -2.92 55.80 -32.36
CA LYS A 8 -4.34 55.56 -32.07
C LYS A 8 -4.45 55.02 -30.64
N ARG A 9 -5.12 55.82 -29.78
CA ARG A 9 -5.40 55.69 -28.33
C ARG A 9 -4.45 56.52 -27.45
N VAL A 10 -4.85 57.76 -27.21
CA VAL A 10 -4.30 58.63 -26.17
C VAL A 10 -4.99 58.25 -24.85
N THR A 11 -4.46 57.28 -24.13
CA THR A 11 -4.65 57.29 -22.68
C THR A 11 -3.77 58.42 -22.13
N MET A 12 -4.23 59.18 -21.13
CA MET A 12 -3.46 60.28 -20.52
C MET A 12 -2.15 59.84 -19.83
N ILE A 13 -1.77 58.57 -19.93
CA ILE A 13 -0.62 57.98 -19.25
C ILE A 13 0.38 57.56 -20.31
N LYS A 14 1.57 58.19 -20.28
CA LYS A 14 2.68 57.83 -21.17
C LYS A 14 3.13 56.39 -20.91
N HIS A 15 3.26 55.60 -21.98
CA HIS A 15 3.89 54.29 -21.90
C HIS A 15 5.37 54.45 -21.52
N THR A 16 5.73 53.98 -20.33
CA THR A 16 7.11 53.88 -19.87
C THR A 16 7.53 52.41 -19.93
N VAL A 17 8.66 52.14 -20.57
CA VAL A 17 9.26 50.80 -20.63
C VAL A 17 10.29 50.68 -19.50
N GLY A 18 10.40 49.50 -18.89
CA GLY A 18 11.39 49.21 -17.85
C GLY A 18 11.02 49.61 -16.42
N ASN A 19 9.92 50.35 -16.22
CA ASN A 19 9.44 50.73 -14.89
C ASN A 19 8.09 50.07 -14.57
N VAL A 20 7.93 49.66 -13.31
CA VAL A 20 6.65 49.14 -12.79
C VAL A 20 5.68 50.29 -12.57
N LYS A 21 4.38 50.06 -12.81
CA LYS A 21 3.34 51.06 -12.55
C LYS A 21 3.26 51.39 -11.07
N THR A 22 3.11 52.67 -10.74
CA THR A 22 2.81 53.09 -9.37
C THR A 22 1.49 52.46 -8.90
N PRO A 23 1.45 51.89 -7.69
CA PRO A 23 0.23 51.31 -7.14
C PRO A 23 -0.83 52.40 -6.95
N ALA A 24 -2.10 52.04 -7.15
CA ALA A 24 -3.22 52.96 -6.98
C ALA A 24 -3.65 53.14 -5.51
N TYR A 25 -3.05 52.38 -4.59
CA TYR A 25 -3.35 52.36 -3.17
C TYR A 25 -2.08 52.58 -2.36
N ALA A 26 -2.23 53.11 -1.15
CA ALA A 26 -1.11 53.31 -0.24
C ALA A 26 -0.55 51.95 0.18
N LEU A 27 0.68 51.66 -0.21
CA LEU A 27 1.41 50.50 0.27
C LEU A 27 2.01 50.78 1.67
N PRO A 28 2.15 49.75 2.51
CA PRO A 28 2.98 49.81 3.71
C PRO A 28 4.38 50.38 3.44
N ASN A 29 4.99 50.93 4.50
CA ASN A 29 6.35 51.47 4.47
C ASN A 29 7.38 50.43 3.99
N SER A 30 8.55 50.90 3.57
CA SER A 30 9.64 50.09 3.00
C SER A 30 10.11 48.91 3.87
N ASP A 31 9.84 48.97 5.18
CA ASP A 31 10.27 47.96 6.14
C ASP A 31 9.27 46.79 6.27
N PHE A 32 8.14 46.88 5.56
CA PHE A 32 7.14 45.82 5.55
C PHE A 32 7.56 44.70 4.57
N VAL A 33 7.77 43.50 5.12
CA VAL A 33 8.04 42.30 4.33
C VAL A 33 6.71 41.65 3.95
N TYR A 34 6.44 41.59 2.65
CA TYR A 34 5.29 40.84 2.14
C TYR A 34 5.56 39.34 2.18
N GLY A 35 4.54 38.56 2.54
CA GLY A 35 4.61 37.11 2.57
C GLY A 35 4.15 36.54 3.91
N ILE A 36 4.28 35.23 4.04
CA ILE A 36 4.03 34.51 5.29
C ILE A 36 5.38 34.08 5.83
N GLU A 37 5.66 34.40 7.09
CA GLU A 37 6.88 33.96 7.76
C GLU A 37 6.86 32.43 7.91
N SER A 38 7.94 31.79 7.45
CA SER A 38 8.13 30.36 7.67
C SER A 38 8.57 30.14 9.10
N LYS A 39 7.69 29.56 9.92
CA LYS A 39 8.06 29.11 11.27
C LYS A 39 9.11 28.01 11.13
N LEU A 40 10.30 28.26 11.66
CA LEU A 40 11.31 27.22 11.77
C LEU A 40 10.87 26.22 12.83
N ASP A 41 11.04 24.94 12.55
CA ASP A 41 10.81 23.89 13.54
C ASP A 41 11.76 24.11 14.73
N ILE A 42 11.25 23.88 15.94
CA ILE A 42 12.03 24.02 17.18
C ILE A 42 13.11 22.93 17.25
N GLU A 43 12.85 21.79 16.61
CA GLU A 43 13.75 20.65 16.58
C GLU A 43 14.69 20.76 15.38
N GLY A 44 15.99 20.78 15.65
CA GLY A 44 17.00 20.74 14.59
C GLY A 44 17.08 19.35 13.98
N ALA A 45 17.58 19.25 12.74
CA ALA A 45 17.82 17.96 12.09
C ALA A 45 18.73 17.03 12.93
N GLY A 46 19.62 17.60 13.75
CA GLY A 46 20.45 16.84 14.70
C GLY A 46 19.65 16.18 15.81
N ASP A 47 18.67 16.88 16.39
CA ASP A 47 17.83 16.36 17.47
C ASP A 47 16.91 15.26 16.96
N VAL A 48 16.40 15.38 15.73
CA VAL A 48 15.58 14.36 15.07
C VAL A 48 16.37 13.06 14.83
N VAL A 49 17.65 13.16 14.46
CA VAL A 49 18.51 11.99 14.23
C VAL A 49 18.84 11.28 15.55
N GLN A 50 19.05 12.04 16.63
CA GLN A 50 19.35 11.46 17.95
C GLN A 50 18.09 10.91 18.65
N SER A 51 16.93 11.51 18.40
CA SER A 51 15.64 11.09 18.95
C SER A 51 14.90 10.07 18.10
N TRP A 52 15.58 9.36 17.17
CA TRP A 52 15.07 8.14 16.54
C TRP A 52 14.81 7.08 17.61
N ALA A 53 13.67 7.23 18.26
CA ALA A 53 13.25 6.43 19.39
C ALA A 53 13.23 4.97 18.95
N GLN A 54 13.90 4.12 19.73
CA GLN A 54 13.68 2.68 19.62
C GLN A 54 12.18 2.45 19.79
N SER A 55 11.55 1.93 18.75
CA SER A 55 10.10 1.71 18.75
C SER A 55 9.72 0.87 19.96
N GLU A 56 8.95 1.42 20.89
CA GLU A 56 8.29 0.59 21.89
C GLU A 56 7.39 -0.40 21.12
N PRO A 57 7.60 -1.72 21.26
CA PRO A 57 6.73 -2.68 20.62
C PRO A 57 5.32 -2.44 21.13
N SER A 58 4.37 -2.30 20.21
CA SER A 58 2.98 -2.08 20.57
C SER A 58 2.50 -3.19 21.50
N LYS A 59 1.70 -2.80 22.51
CA LYS A 59 1.08 -3.78 23.41
C LYS A 59 0.37 -4.83 22.56
N PRO A 60 0.62 -6.13 22.80
CA PRO A 60 -0.03 -7.17 22.01
C PRO A 60 -1.55 -6.97 22.10
N PRO A 61 -2.29 -7.18 21.00
CA PRO A 61 -3.73 -7.01 21.01
C PRO A 61 -4.30 -7.84 22.16
N CYS A 62 -5.06 -7.18 23.04
CA CYS A 62 -5.74 -7.87 24.13
C CYS A 62 -6.54 -9.01 23.50
N SER A 63 -6.19 -10.25 23.86
CA SER A 63 -6.75 -11.41 23.19
C SER A 63 -8.29 -11.37 23.29
N MET A 64 -8.96 -11.46 22.15
CA MET A 64 -10.41 -11.29 22.12
C MET A 64 -11.07 -12.46 22.84
N GLN A 65 -12.12 -12.19 23.62
CA GLN A 65 -12.91 -13.24 24.26
C GLN A 65 -13.55 -14.16 23.22
N SER A 66 -13.56 -15.46 23.52
CA SER A 66 -14.20 -16.51 22.74
C SER A 66 -15.60 -16.77 23.29
N PHE A 67 -16.59 -16.05 22.76
CA PHE A 67 -18.00 -16.29 23.08
C PHE A 67 -18.43 -17.74 22.84
N PRO A 68 -18.05 -18.43 21.74
CA PRO A 68 -18.45 -19.82 21.53
C PRO A 68 -17.88 -20.77 22.59
N ALA A 69 -16.62 -20.57 23.02
CA ALA A 69 -16.02 -21.42 24.05
C ALA A 69 -16.61 -21.17 25.43
N THR A 70 -16.83 -19.89 25.76
CA THR A 70 -17.47 -19.46 27.00
C THR A 70 -18.89 -20.01 27.10
N ASN A 71 -19.68 -19.96 26.03
CA ASN A 71 -21.03 -20.51 25.99
C ASN A 71 -21.06 -22.03 26.17
N ARG A 72 -20.10 -22.76 25.58
CA ARG A 72 -19.96 -24.21 25.80
C ARG A 72 -19.69 -24.54 27.27
N GLN A 73 -18.83 -23.76 27.94
CA GLN A 73 -18.59 -23.94 29.37
C GLN A 73 -19.80 -23.57 30.22
N ALA A 74 -20.54 -22.51 29.87
CA ALA A 74 -21.76 -22.13 30.56
C ALA A 74 -22.79 -23.28 30.52
N LEU A 75 -22.96 -23.91 29.36
CA LEU A 75 -23.83 -25.09 29.21
C LEU A 75 -23.35 -26.29 30.04
N LYS A 76 -22.03 -26.55 30.08
CA LYS A 76 -21.44 -27.60 30.94
C LYS A 76 -21.70 -27.35 32.43
N ASN A 77 -21.78 -26.08 32.84
CA ASN A 77 -22.08 -25.67 34.21
C ASN A 77 -23.59 -25.49 34.47
N GLY A 78 -24.46 -26.01 33.60
CA GLY A 78 -25.91 -25.98 33.82
C GLY A 78 -26.56 -24.61 33.66
N CYS A 79 -25.88 -23.63 33.04
CA CYS A 79 -26.49 -22.33 32.74
C CYS A 79 -27.40 -22.44 31.51
N LEU A 80 -28.66 -22.83 31.75
CA LEU A 80 -29.68 -23.02 30.71
C LEU A 80 -30.38 -21.72 30.29
N THR A 81 -30.48 -20.74 31.20
CA THR A 81 -31.16 -19.46 30.95
C THR A 81 -30.22 -18.43 30.32
N SER A 82 -30.75 -17.56 29.46
CA SER A 82 -29.95 -16.52 28.80
C SER A 82 -29.31 -15.52 29.78
N LYS A 83 -29.96 -15.24 30.92
CA LYS A 83 -29.39 -14.38 31.98
C LYS A 83 -28.18 -15.04 32.65
N SER A 84 -28.31 -16.30 33.05
CA SER A 84 -27.22 -17.04 33.70
C SER A 84 -26.03 -17.26 32.77
N GLN A 85 -26.25 -17.48 31.47
CA GLN A 85 -25.16 -17.53 30.48
C GLN A 85 -24.40 -16.19 30.37
N ARG A 86 -25.10 -15.06 30.36
CA ARG A 86 -24.47 -13.73 30.32
C ARG A 86 -23.67 -13.45 31.59
N GLU A 87 -24.20 -13.82 32.75
CA GLU A 87 -23.49 -13.69 34.03
C GLU A 87 -22.27 -14.60 34.10
N TYR A 88 -22.41 -15.85 33.62
CA TYR A 88 -21.30 -16.79 33.53
C TYR A 88 -20.19 -16.24 32.63
N GLY A 89 -20.52 -15.68 31.46
CA GLY A 89 -19.53 -15.12 30.55
C GLY A 89 -18.79 -13.89 31.07
N LYS A 90 -19.43 -13.12 31.98
CA LYS A 90 -18.75 -12.02 32.69
C LYS A 90 -17.77 -12.52 33.74
N LYS A 91 -18.13 -13.61 34.45
CA LYS A 91 -17.31 -14.19 35.55
C LYS A 91 -16.17 -15.06 35.03
N PHE A 92 -16.39 -15.82 33.95
CA PHE A 92 -15.45 -16.79 33.41
C PHE A 92 -15.26 -16.61 31.90
N PRO A 93 -14.66 -15.49 31.45
CA PRO A 93 -14.41 -15.27 30.02
C PRO A 93 -13.30 -16.20 29.50
N VAL A 94 -13.60 -17.00 28.48
CA VAL A 94 -12.58 -17.82 27.80
C VAL A 94 -11.91 -16.98 26.73
N MET A 95 -10.62 -16.69 26.86
CA MET A 95 -9.87 -15.89 25.88
C MET A 95 -9.46 -16.71 24.63
N LYS A 96 -9.48 -16.11 23.44
CA LYS A 96 -8.93 -16.76 22.24
C LYS A 96 -7.41 -16.82 22.34
N GLN A 97 -6.85 -18.02 22.29
CA GLN A 97 -5.40 -18.18 22.18
C GLN A 97 -4.93 -17.76 20.79
N ASN A 98 -3.81 -17.05 20.75
CA ASN A 98 -3.17 -16.70 19.50
C ASN A 98 -2.59 -17.98 18.86
N PRO A 99 -2.88 -18.28 17.59
CA PRO A 99 -2.41 -19.50 16.92
C PRO A 99 -0.88 -19.61 16.84
N LYS A 100 -0.14 -18.54 17.10
CA LYS A 100 1.33 -18.54 17.14
C LYS A 100 1.93 -19.22 18.38
N GLN A 101 1.14 -19.50 19.42
CA GLN A 101 1.62 -20.10 20.67
C GLN A 101 1.27 -21.58 20.84
N THR A 102 0.46 -22.16 19.95
CA THR A 102 -0.07 -23.53 20.12
C THR A 102 0.94 -24.65 19.84
N ASN A 103 2.14 -24.33 19.36
CA ASN A 103 3.17 -25.33 19.07
C ASN A 103 4.08 -25.66 20.27
N LYS A 104 3.83 -25.13 21.48
CA LYS A 104 4.75 -25.35 22.62
C LYS A 104 4.19 -26.04 23.86
N CYS A 105 2.88 -26.23 24.01
CA CYS A 105 2.35 -26.84 25.24
C CYS A 105 1.06 -27.64 25.00
N PHE A 106 1.20 -28.90 24.61
CA PHE A 106 0.27 -29.99 24.96
C PHE A 106 1.08 -31.28 25.13
N VAL A 107 1.85 -31.34 26.21
CA VAL A 107 2.26 -32.61 26.82
C VAL A 107 1.56 -32.62 28.15
N ASN A 108 0.55 -33.49 28.27
CA ASN A 108 -0.02 -34.09 29.47
C ASN A 108 -1.49 -34.41 29.19
N ASP A 109 -1.71 -35.53 28.50
CA ASP A 109 -2.79 -36.44 28.83
C ASP A 109 -2.30 -37.86 28.50
N SER A 110 -2.39 -38.72 29.50
CA SER A 110 -1.96 -40.11 29.53
C SER A 110 -2.66 -40.95 28.45
N ASN A 111 -1.91 -41.44 27.46
CA ASN A 111 -2.24 -42.63 26.66
C ASN A 111 -1.00 -43.08 25.87
N PRO A 112 -0.42 -44.28 26.11
CA PRO A 112 0.72 -44.77 25.35
C PRO A 112 0.24 -45.78 24.30
N LEU A 113 -0.21 -45.33 23.13
CA LEU A 113 -0.30 -46.21 21.96
C LEU A 113 -0.46 -45.45 20.63
N SER A 114 0.64 -45.09 19.99
CA SER A 114 0.80 -45.32 18.54
C SER A 114 2.22 -44.99 18.10
N THR A 115 2.86 -46.04 17.62
CA THR A 115 4.19 -46.18 17.05
C THR A 115 4.37 -45.42 15.73
N LEU A 116 5.65 -45.16 15.40
CA LEU A 116 6.22 -44.93 14.06
C LEU A 116 5.96 -43.58 13.35
N ALA A 117 6.96 -42.71 13.35
CA ALA A 117 7.78 -42.44 12.14
C ALA A 117 8.86 -41.40 12.43
N GLY A 118 10.09 -41.72 12.02
CA GLY A 118 11.32 -41.06 12.45
C GLY A 118 11.56 -39.65 11.91
N LYS A 119 12.42 -38.94 12.64
CA LYS A 119 13.75 -38.48 12.18
C LYS A 119 14.39 -37.72 13.33
N GLN A 120 15.41 -38.32 13.93
CA GLN A 120 16.40 -37.54 14.66
C GLN A 120 17.12 -36.63 13.65
N VAL A 121 17.07 -35.33 13.88
CA VAL A 121 17.97 -34.37 13.22
C VAL A 121 18.91 -33.87 14.30
N HIS A 122 20.19 -34.10 14.04
CA HIS A 122 21.33 -33.72 14.86
C HIS A 122 21.26 -32.25 15.29
N SER A 123 21.30 -32.03 16.60
CA SER A 123 21.58 -30.74 17.20
C SER A 123 23.08 -30.47 17.10
N SER A 124 23.53 -29.82 16.03
CA SER A 124 24.82 -29.13 16.03
C SER A 124 24.63 -27.76 16.68
N SER A 125 25.16 -27.65 17.89
CA SER A 125 25.39 -26.43 18.64
C SER A 125 26.15 -25.41 17.81
N ASP A 126 25.51 -24.29 17.47
CA ASP A 126 26.06 -22.92 17.42
C ASP A 126 25.03 -21.97 16.78
N ASP A 127 23.83 -21.90 17.36
CA ASP A 127 22.79 -20.98 16.90
C ASP A 127 22.73 -19.75 17.81
N ASN A 128 23.45 -18.72 17.38
CA ASN A 128 23.18 -17.34 17.77
C ASN A 128 21.78 -16.97 17.22
N PRO A 129 20.73 -16.78 18.05
CA PRO A 129 19.35 -16.87 17.60
C PRO A 129 18.83 -15.63 16.85
N HIS A 130 19.70 -14.71 16.42
CA HIS A 130 19.32 -13.37 15.92
C HIS A 130 19.96 -12.96 14.58
N SER A 131 20.27 -13.89 13.68
CA SER A 131 20.59 -13.51 12.30
C SER A 131 19.42 -13.83 11.36
N PHE A 132 18.65 -12.81 10.98
CA PHE A 132 17.77 -12.90 9.82
C PHE A 132 18.60 -12.66 8.55
N GLY A 133 18.61 -13.62 7.61
CA GLY A 133 19.29 -13.50 6.32
C GLY A 133 20.05 -14.76 5.92
N ILE A 134 20.40 -14.87 4.63
CA ILE A 134 21.27 -15.94 4.12
C ILE A 134 22.71 -15.47 4.30
N GLN A 135 23.52 -16.21 5.06
CA GLN A 135 24.95 -15.92 5.16
C GLN A 135 25.60 -16.11 3.79
N SER A 136 26.26 -15.05 3.29
CA SER A 136 27.03 -15.15 2.04
C SER A 136 28.18 -16.13 2.20
N LYS A 137 28.53 -16.82 1.11
CA LYS A 137 29.73 -17.66 1.08
C LYS A 137 30.96 -16.75 1.30
N LYS A 138 31.90 -17.18 2.13
CA LYS A 138 33.16 -16.47 2.34
C LYS A 138 34.02 -16.70 1.10
N ASP A 139 34.36 -15.64 0.38
CA ASP A 139 35.36 -15.68 -0.69
C ASP A 139 36.74 -15.37 -0.09
N ASP A 140 37.76 -16.13 -0.49
CA ASP A 140 39.14 -16.07 0.05
C ASP A 140 39.99 -14.93 -0.54
N VAL A 141 39.36 -13.99 -1.24
CA VAL A 141 40.09 -12.92 -1.93
C VAL A 141 40.42 -11.79 -0.96
N SER A 142 41.71 -11.55 -0.76
CA SER A 142 42.20 -10.42 0.05
C SER A 142 41.69 -9.08 -0.50
N MET A 143 41.20 -8.22 0.41
CA MET A 143 40.74 -6.87 0.11
C MET A 143 41.75 -6.04 -0.70
N THR A 144 43.05 -6.28 -0.50
CA THR A 144 44.11 -5.58 -1.24
C THR A 144 44.17 -5.95 -2.72
N VAL A 145 43.75 -7.15 -3.10
CA VAL A 145 43.68 -7.61 -4.50
C VAL A 145 42.50 -6.95 -5.20
N LEU A 146 41.35 -6.85 -4.54
CA LEU A 146 40.15 -6.18 -5.05
C LEU A 146 40.37 -4.68 -5.28
N LEU A 147 41.16 -4.02 -4.42
CA LEU A 147 41.50 -2.60 -4.58
C LEU A 147 42.53 -2.35 -5.70
N ARG A 148 43.36 -3.34 -6.02
CA ARG A 148 44.39 -3.24 -7.08
C ARG A 148 43.87 -3.61 -8.47
N SER A 149 42.75 -4.31 -8.59
CA SER A 149 42.10 -4.54 -9.88
C SER A 149 41.46 -3.23 -10.38
N ILE A 150 42.30 -2.33 -10.86
CA ILE A 150 41.88 -1.20 -11.67
C ILE A 150 41.52 -1.79 -13.03
N SER A 151 40.25 -1.71 -13.39
CA SER A 151 39.70 -2.19 -14.65
C SER A 151 40.34 -1.44 -15.82
N SER A 152 41.42 -1.98 -16.38
CA SER A 152 42.14 -1.42 -17.53
C SER A 152 41.33 -1.39 -18.84
N GLU A 153 40.05 -1.78 -18.81
CA GLU A 153 39.16 -1.86 -19.98
C GLU A 153 37.83 -1.10 -19.78
N LEU A 154 37.82 0.00 -19.01
CA LEU A 154 36.69 0.94 -19.00
C LEU A 154 36.70 1.80 -20.27
N LYS A 155 36.32 1.18 -21.39
CA LYS A 155 35.95 1.88 -22.61
C LYS A 155 34.49 2.35 -22.45
N GLY A 156 34.33 3.58 -21.99
CA GLY A 156 33.03 4.28 -21.87
C GLY A 156 32.60 4.47 -20.42
N GLU A 157 32.27 5.71 -20.06
CA GLU A 157 31.59 6.07 -18.82
C GLU A 157 30.27 5.29 -18.73
N ILE A 158 30.25 4.29 -17.85
CA ILE A 158 29.01 3.67 -17.41
C ILE A 158 28.94 3.99 -15.91
N ASP A 159 28.28 5.10 -15.58
CA ASP A 159 28.11 5.59 -14.20
C ASP A 159 27.42 4.57 -13.28
N TYR A 160 26.82 3.51 -13.83
CA TYR A 160 26.13 2.49 -13.06
C TYR A 160 26.38 1.07 -13.58
N PRO A 161 26.54 0.08 -12.69
CA PRO A 161 26.64 -1.32 -13.11
C PRO A 161 25.37 -1.76 -13.85
N ASP A 162 25.51 -2.45 -14.99
CA ASP A 162 24.36 -3.03 -15.70
C ASP A 162 23.65 -4.10 -14.83
N LEU A 163 22.41 -3.81 -14.46
CA LEU A 163 21.57 -4.68 -13.62
C LEU A 163 20.53 -5.47 -14.45
N SER A 164 20.51 -5.32 -15.78
CA SER A 164 19.52 -5.93 -16.69
C SER A 164 19.43 -7.46 -16.54
N GLY A 165 20.56 -8.13 -16.26
CA GLY A 165 20.62 -9.59 -16.06
C GLY A 165 20.40 -10.10 -14.64
N LYS A 166 20.35 -9.23 -13.62
CA LYS A 166 20.30 -9.67 -12.22
C LYS A 166 18.87 -10.05 -11.81
N LYS A 167 18.60 -11.36 -11.80
CA LYS A 167 17.41 -11.91 -11.12
C LYS A 167 17.53 -11.63 -9.62
N ARG A 168 16.72 -10.70 -9.10
CA ARG A 168 16.62 -10.41 -7.66
C ARG A 168 16.15 -11.67 -6.92
N LYS A 169 17.09 -12.47 -6.42
CA LYS A 169 16.79 -13.62 -5.56
C LYS A 169 16.11 -13.11 -4.29
N GLY A 170 14.98 -13.72 -3.93
CA GLY A 170 14.22 -13.36 -2.72
C GLY A 170 12.90 -12.63 -2.96
N ARG A 171 12.55 -12.27 -4.21
CA ARG A 171 11.16 -11.96 -4.53
C ARG A 171 10.47 -13.23 -4.98
N LEU A 172 9.41 -13.62 -4.26
CA LEU A 172 8.50 -14.65 -4.71
C LEU A 172 7.97 -14.26 -6.11
N PRO A 173 7.78 -15.22 -7.02
CA PRO A 173 7.13 -14.91 -8.30
C PRO A 173 5.80 -14.20 -8.02
N PRO A 174 5.42 -13.21 -8.85
CA PRO A 174 4.18 -12.49 -8.64
C PRO A 174 3.02 -13.49 -8.56
N ALA A 175 2.08 -13.20 -7.66
CA ALA A 175 0.93 -14.07 -7.47
C ALA A 175 0.20 -14.28 -8.81
N LYS A 176 -0.18 -15.53 -9.09
CA LYS A 176 -1.01 -15.84 -10.26
C LYS A 176 -2.32 -15.04 -10.14
N SER A 177 -2.82 -14.51 -11.27
CA SER A 177 -4.09 -13.80 -11.27
C SER A 177 -5.23 -14.68 -10.76
N THR A 178 -6.03 -14.14 -9.83
CA THR A 178 -7.22 -14.81 -9.32
C THR A 178 -8.33 -14.81 -10.36
N LYS A 179 -9.32 -15.70 -10.20
CA LYS A 179 -10.52 -15.71 -11.07
C LYS A 179 -11.21 -14.35 -11.13
N SER A 180 -11.32 -13.66 -9.99
CA SER A 180 -11.91 -12.32 -9.92
C SER A 180 -11.09 -11.26 -10.66
N SER A 181 -9.76 -11.29 -10.54
CA SER A 181 -8.88 -10.37 -11.26
C SER A 181 -8.99 -10.52 -12.77
N ARG A 182 -9.16 -11.75 -13.28
CA ARG A 182 -9.36 -12.00 -14.72
C ARG A 182 -10.69 -11.45 -15.22
N LEU A 183 -11.76 -11.65 -14.45
CA LEU A 183 -13.08 -11.13 -14.80
C LEU A 183 -13.09 -9.60 -14.87
N VAL A 184 -12.47 -8.92 -13.90
CA VAL A 184 -12.37 -7.44 -13.91
C VAL A 184 -11.60 -6.95 -15.13
N GLN A 185 -10.53 -7.64 -15.53
CA GLN A 185 -9.76 -7.28 -16.71
C GLN A 185 -10.58 -7.45 -18.00
N GLN A 186 -11.31 -8.57 -18.12
CA GLN A 186 -12.23 -8.82 -19.24
C GLN A 186 -13.36 -7.78 -19.34
N CYS A 187 -13.81 -7.22 -18.21
CA CYS A 187 -14.80 -6.15 -18.21
C CYS A 187 -14.22 -4.78 -18.58
N ARG A 188 -12.91 -4.59 -18.46
CA ARG A 188 -12.22 -3.32 -18.68
C ARG A 188 -11.73 -3.18 -20.11
N GLU A 189 -11.43 -4.29 -20.77
CA GLU A 189 -11.12 -4.34 -22.19
C GLU A 189 -12.43 -4.14 -22.99
N PRO A 190 -12.46 -3.21 -23.97
CA PRO A 190 -13.64 -3.04 -24.81
C PRO A 190 -13.90 -4.33 -25.58
N SER A 191 -15.10 -4.87 -25.46
CA SER A 191 -15.54 -6.05 -26.21
C SER A 191 -15.32 -5.82 -27.70
N SER A 192 -14.75 -6.81 -28.40
CA SER A 192 -14.48 -6.73 -29.84
C SER A 192 -15.78 -6.49 -30.62
N SER A 193 -15.67 -5.92 -31.82
CA SER A 193 -16.81 -5.67 -32.71
C SER A 193 -17.70 -6.89 -32.90
N ASP A 194 -17.10 -8.07 -32.94
CA ASP A 194 -17.75 -9.34 -33.20
C ASP A 194 -18.55 -9.82 -31.97
N GLU A 195 -18.04 -9.58 -30.76
CA GLU A 195 -18.76 -9.87 -29.50
C GLU A 195 -19.93 -8.91 -29.28
N VAL A 196 -19.78 -7.65 -29.66
CA VAL A 196 -20.87 -6.65 -29.60
C VAL A 196 -21.98 -7.04 -30.58
N ALA A 197 -21.64 -7.46 -31.81
CA ALA A 197 -22.60 -7.92 -32.80
C ALA A 197 -23.35 -9.19 -32.35
N ALA A 198 -22.65 -10.12 -31.68
CA ALA A 198 -23.27 -11.32 -31.12
C ALA A 198 -24.22 -11.03 -29.94
N ARG A 199 -23.94 -10.03 -29.11
CA ARG A 199 -24.87 -9.60 -28.05
C ARG A 199 -26.10 -8.88 -28.61
N LEU A 200 -25.89 -8.01 -29.61
CA LEU A 200 -26.98 -7.30 -30.28
C LEU A 200 -27.96 -8.23 -31.01
N SER A 201 -27.48 -9.35 -31.56
CA SER A 201 -28.35 -10.33 -32.23
C SER A 201 -29.17 -11.19 -31.26
N VAL A 202 -28.73 -11.30 -30.00
CA VAL A 202 -29.46 -12.05 -28.95
C VAL A 202 -30.47 -11.17 -28.19
N ASP A 203 -30.19 -9.86 -28.09
CA ASP A 203 -31.02 -8.86 -27.40
C ASP A 203 -32.16 -8.27 -28.26
N GLU A 204 -32.51 -8.90 -29.39
CA GLU A 204 -33.75 -8.53 -30.06
C GLU A 204 -34.93 -8.84 -29.13
N PHE A 205 -35.60 -7.77 -28.70
CA PHE A 205 -36.60 -7.78 -27.65
C PHE A 205 -37.74 -8.76 -27.98
N LYS A 206 -37.71 -9.94 -27.36
CA LYS A 206 -38.56 -11.09 -27.73
C LYS A 206 -40.06 -10.88 -27.48
N MET A 207 -40.45 -9.84 -26.75
CA MET A 207 -41.84 -9.61 -26.41
C MET A 207 -42.53 -8.70 -27.42
N LYS A 208 -43.15 -9.31 -28.44
CA LYS A 208 -43.93 -8.60 -29.48
C LYS A 208 -44.97 -7.62 -28.92
N ARG A 209 -45.49 -7.87 -27.71
CA ARG A 209 -46.48 -7.01 -27.05
C ARG A 209 -45.97 -5.61 -26.68
N PHE A 210 -44.66 -5.42 -26.48
CA PHE A 210 -44.12 -4.10 -26.09
C PHE A 210 -43.38 -3.39 -27.22
N LEU A 211 -43.33 -3.96 -28.43
CA LEU A 211 -42.73 -3.29 -29.60
C LEU A 211 -43.47 -1.99 -29.96
N ASN A 212 -44.78 -1.92 -29.72
CA ASN A 212 -45.60 -0.75 -30.04
C ASN A 212 -45.82 0.21 -28.86
N VAL A 213 -45.19 -0.02 -27.71
CA VAL A 213 -45.36 0.82 -26.53
C VAL A 213 -44.41 2.02 -26.62
N LYS A 214 -44.96 3.21 -26.87
CA LYS A 214 -44.18 4.46 -26.90
C LYS A 214 -43.55 4.72 -25.53
N SER A 215 -42.23 4.94 -25.48
CA SER A 215 -41.56 5.32 -24.25
C SER A 215 -42.05 6.69 -23.77
N LYS A 216 -42.34 6.81 -22.46
CA LYS A 216 -42.72 8.09 -21.83
C LYS A 216 -41.51 8.92 -21.40
N VAL A 217 -40.30 8.36 -21.48
CA VAL A 217 -39.07 9.03 -21.06
C VAL A 217 -38.47 9.74 -22.27
N ARG A 218 -38.44 11.08 -22.22
CA ARG A 218 -37.61 11.87 -23.14
C ARG A 218 -36.14 11.61 -22.77
N ALA A 219 -35.43 10.85 -23.60
CA ALA A 219 -33.99 10.80 -23.49
C ALA A 219 -33.45 12.20 -23.82
N TYR A 220 -32.87 12.89 -22.84
CA TYR A 220 -32.03 14.04 -23.10
C TYR A 220 -30.77 13.52 -23.78
N ARG A 221 -30.77 13.49 -25.12
CA ARG A 221 -29.51 13.50 -25.85
C ARG A 221 -29.00 14.92 -25.80
N GLU A 222 -27.96 15.13 -25.00
CA GLU A 222 -27.16 16.35 -25.03
C GLU A 222 -26.63 16.54 -26.46
N SER A 223 -27.22 17.49 -27.18
CA SER A 223 -26.61 18.11 -28.34
C SER A 223 -25.47 19.01 -27.84
N ASN A 224 -24.29 18.43 -27.65
CA ASN A 224 -23.05 19.18 -27.53
C ASN A 224 -21.94 18.43 -28.29
N ARG A 225 -22.02 18.49 -29.62
CA ARG A 225 -20.87 18.71 -30.51
C ARG A 225 -21.35 19.03 -31.92
#